data_AF-A0A0Q4C0W8-F1
#
_entry.id   AF-A0A0Q4C0W8-F1
#
_cell.length_a   1.000
_cell.length_b   1.000
_cell.length_c   1.000
_cell.angle_alpha   90.00
_cell.angle_beta   90.00
_cell.angle_gamma   90.00
#
_symmetry.space_group_name_H-M   'P 1'
#
loop_
_entity.id
_entity.type
_entity.pdbx_description
1 polymer ?
#
loop_
_entity_poly.entity_id
_entity_poly.type
_entity_poly.pdbx_seq_one_letter_code
_entity_poly.pdbx_strand_id
1 'polypeptide(L)' 'MKKADLLLVLPFIWQLGFASWANGVAWAPLGLPFPMVWQMAGIVFATGILALRYRLDRARRAAENAA' A
#
# COMPACT_ATOMS: atom_id res chain seq x y z
N MET A 1 -3.76 -19.47 3.47
CA MET A 1 -3.29 -18.28 2.72
C MET A 1 -1.91 -17.90 3.23
N LYS A 2 -0.91 -17.76 2.36
CA LYS A 2 0.47 -17.47 2.80
C LYS A 2 0.51 -16.02 3.33
N LYS A 3 1.20 -15.77 4.45
CA LYS A 3 1.29 -14.44 5.11
C LYS A 3 1.65 -13.30 4.15
N ALA A 4 2.36 -13.63 3.09
CA ALA A 4 2.78 -12.68 2.07
C ALA A 4 1.60 -12.15 1.22
N ASP A 5 0.53 -12.92 1.04
CA ASP A 5 -0.64 -12.50 0.24
C ASP A 5 -1.50 -11.49 1.02
N LEU A 6 -1.41 -11.52 2.36
CA LEU A 6 -2.06 -10.55 3.25
C LEU A 6 -1.49 -9.14 3.06
N LEU A 7 -0.22 -9.00 2.68
CA LEU A 7 0.37 -7.70 2.35
C LEU A 7 -0.34 -7.06 1.16
N LEU A 8 -0.81 -7.84 0.19
CA LEU A 8 -1.49 -7.31 -0.98
C LEU A 8 -2.90 -6.81 -0.67
N VAL A 9 -3.49 -7.18 0.47
CA VAL A 9 -4.81 -6.72 0.89
C VAL A 9 -4.74 -5.35 1.58
N LEU A 10 -3.60 -5.00 2.20
CA LEU A 10 -3.37 -3.70 2.85
C LEU A 10 -3.71 -2.48 1.98
N PRO A 11 -3.26 -2.37 0.70
CA PRO A 11 -3.58 -1.21 -0.11
C PRO A 11 -5.07 -1.11 -0.46
N PHE A 12 -5.78 -2.24 -0.51
CA PHE A 12 -7.23 -2.23 -0.68
C PHE A 12 -7.96 -1.77 0.58
N ILE A 13 -7.53 -2.20 1.76
CA ILE A 13 -8.10 -1.73 3.03
C ILE A 13 -7.85 -0.23 3.20
N TRP A 14 -6.66 0.24 2.84
CA TRP A 14 -6.33 1.67 2.83
C TRP A 14 -7.24 2.46 1.88
N GLN A 15 -7.42 1.97 0.65
CA GLN A 15 -8.28 2.66 -0.33
C GLN A 15 -9.76 2.60 0.04
N LEU A 16 -10.32 1.42 0.29
CA LEU A 16 -11.76 1.24 0.55
C LEU A 16 -12.19 1.66 1.96
N GLY A 17 -11.39 1.37 2.98
CA GLY A 17 -11.74 1.65 4.37
C GLY A 17 -11.62 3.12 4.73
N PHE A 18 -10.63 3.81 4.16
CA PHE A 18 -10.36 5.21 4.48
C PHE A 18 -10.80 6.20 3.39
N ALA A 19 -11.32 5.74 2.23
CA ALA A 19 -11.90 6.63 1.22
C ALA A 19 -13.05 7.48 1.77
N SER A 20 -13.96 6.91 2.57
CA SER A 20 -15.06 7.65 3.19
C SER A 20 -14.57 8.72 4.15
N TRP A 21 -13.49 8.44 4.89
CA TRP A 21 -12.85 9.42 5.77
C TRP A 21 -12.15 10.51 4.96
N ALA A 22 -11.38 10.14 3.93
CA ALA A 22 -10.67 11.07 3.05
C ALA A 22 -11.64 12.02 2.33
N ASN A 23 -12.82 11.55 1.93
CA ASN A 23 -13.85 12.40 1.33
C ASN A 23 -14.48 13.40 2.30
N GLY A 24 -14.43 13.15 3.62
CA GLY A 24 -14.92 14.08 4.65
C GLY A 24 -13.92 15.15 5.06
N VAL A 25 -12.65 15.02 4.64
CA VAL A 25 -11.59 15.97 4.97
C VAL A 25 -11.65 17.16 4.02
N ALA A 26 -12.10 18.31 4.52
CA ALA A 26 -12.14 19.59 3.77
C ALA A 26 -10.75 20.23 3.55
N TRP A 27 -9.67 19.50 3.81
CA TRP A 27 -8.31 20.01 3.70
C TRP A 27 -7.85 19.95 2.25
N ALA A 28 -7.54 21.10 1.64
CA ALA A 28 -7.11 21.19 0.25
C ALA A 28 -5.63 21.61 0.15
N PRO A 29 -4.66 20.71 0.40
CA PRO A 29 -3.26 21.01 0.19
C PRO A 29 -3.01 21.36 -1.28
N LEU A 30 -2.29 22.46 -1.54
CA LEU A 30 -2.03 23.00 -2.89
C LEU A 30 -3.29 23.43 -3.69
N GLY A 31 -4.45 23.58 -3.02
CA GLY A 31 -5.73 23.89 -3.67
C GLY A 31 -6.36 22.69 -4.39
N LEU A 32 -5.82 21.49 -4.21
CA LEU A 32 -6.36 20.25 -4.79
C LEU A 32 -7.27 19.54 -3.79
N PRO A 33 -8.32 18.84 -4.26
CA PRO A 33 -9.18 18.03 -3.41
C PRO A 33 -8.35 16.98 -2.63
N PHE A 34 -8.56 16.86 -1.32
CA PHE A 34 -7.93 15.83 -0.49
C PHE A 34 -7.98 14.42 -1.10
N PRO A 35 -9.08 13.99 -1.75
CA PRO A 35 -9.15 12.66 -2.36
C PRO A 35 -8.09 12.41 -3.44
N MET A 36 -7.64 13.43 -4.16
CA MET A 36 -6.57 13.28 -5.17
C MET A 36 -5.23 12.99 -4.50
N VAL A 37 -4.89 13.73 -3.46
CA VAL A 37 -3.66 13.49 -2.68
C VAL A 37 -3.71 12.13 -2.00
N TRP A 38 -4.88 11.75 -1.49
CA TRP A 38 -5.13 10.44 -0.92
C TRP A 38 -4.90 9.31 -1.94
N GLN A 39 -5.36 9.49 -3.18
CA GLN A 39 -5.11 8.54 -4.27
C GLN A 39 -3.64 8.42 -4.62
N MET A 40 -2.91 9.54 -4.72
CA MET A 40 -1.47 9.51 -4.95
C MET A 40 -0.72 8.81 -3.81
N ALA A 41 -1.08 9.10 -2.56
CA ALA A 41 -0.54 8.42 -1.38
C ALA A 41 -0.83 6.91 -1.42
N GLY A 42 -2.02 6.52 -1.87
CA GLY A 42 -2.39 5.12 -2.07
C GLY A 42 -1.52 4.40 -3.10
N ILE A 43 -1.14 5.08 -4.20
CA ILE A 43 -0.20 4.52 -5.20
C ILE A 43 1.17 4.29 -4.56
N VAL A 44 1.73 5.31 -3.89
CA VAL A 44 3.03 5.21 -3.21
C VAL A 44 3.02 4.09 -2.17
N PHE A 45 1.94 3.98 -1.41
CA PHE A 45 1.74 2.93 -0.41
C PHE A 45 1.72 1.53 -1.04
N ALA A 46 0.95 1.34 -2.12
CA ALA A 46 0.89 0.07 -2.84
C ALA A 46 2.26 -0.32 -3.43
N THR A 47 2.99 0.64 -4.01
CA THR A 47 4.34 0.42 -4.53
C THR A 47 5.31 0.01 -3.41
N GLY A 48 5.25 0.66 -2.24
CA GLY A 48 6.08 0.30 -1.08
C GLY A 48 5.80 -1.11 -0.55
N ILE A 49 4.53 -1.50 -0.49
CA ILE A 49 4.13 -2.86 -0.11
C ILE A 49 4.65 -3.90 -1.11
N LEU A 50 4.51 -3.61 -2.40
CA LEU A 50 5.01 -4.49 -3.45
C LEU A 50 6.54 -4.65 -3.35
N ALA A 51 7.27 -3.56 -3.13
CA ALA A 51 8.71 -3.59 -2.92
C ALA A 51 9.10 -4.43 -1.69
N LEU A 52 8.36 -4.29 -0.58
CA LEU A 52 8.57 -5.07 0.64
C LEU A 52 8.30 -6.57 0.40
N ARG A 53 7.22 -6.90 -0.32
CA ARG A 53 6.88 -8.26 -0.76
C ARG A 53 8.03 -8.87 -1.58
N TYR A 54 8.53 -8.13 -2.58
CA TYR A 54 9.67 -8.57 -3.39
C TYR A 54 10.93 -8.81 -2.55
N ARG A 55 11.21 -7.94 -1.59
CA ARG A 55 12.39 -8.09 -0.72
C ARG A 55 12.28 -9.33 0.17
N LEU A 56 11.10 -9.59 0.73
CA LEU A 56 10.82 -10.80 1.53
C LEU A 56 10.92 -12.08 0.69
N ASP A 57 10.33 -12.08 -0.52
CA ASP A 57 10.41 -13.23 -1.41
C ASP A 57 11.86 -13.48 -1.87
N ARG A 58 12.64 -12.43 -2.15
CA ARG A 58 14.07 -12.57 -2.49
C ARG A 58 14.89 -13.14 -1.32
N ALA A 59 14.69 -12.65 -0.10
CA ALA A 59 15.40 -13.14 1.08
C ALA A 59 15.10 -14.63 1.35
N ARG A 60 13.84 -15.03 1.16
CA ARG A 60 13.42 -16.43 1.31
C ARG A 60 14.07 -17.33 0.26
N ARG A 61 14.08 -16.93 -1.01
CA ARG A 61 14.76 -17.68 -2.09
C ARG A 61 16.27 -17.79 -1.86
N ALA A 62 16.90 -16.73 -1.34
CA ALA A 62 18.33 -16.76 -1.03
C ALA A 62 18.66 -17.77 0.09
N ALA A 63 17.81 -17.86 1.12
CA ALA A 63 17.95 -18.85 2.18
C ALA A 63 17.74 -20.29 1.68
N GLU A 64 16.82 -20.49 0.73
CA GLU A 64 16.50 -21.79 0.14
C GLU A 64 17.63 -22.31 -0.77
N ASN A 65 18.34 -21.43 -1.49
CA ASN A 65 19.48 -21.81 -2.35
C ASN A 65 20.79 -22.06 -1.58
N ALA A 66 20.87 -21.65 -0.31
CA ALA A 66 22.05 -21.81 0.54
C ALA A 66 21.98 -23.07 1.44
N ALA A 67 20.86 -23.80 1.39
CA ALA A 67 20.61 -25.05 2.10
C ALA A 67 20.70 -26.24 1.13
#